data_AF-A0A0G4IR84-F1
#
_entry.id   AF-A0A0G4IR84-F1
#
_cell.length_a   1.000
_cell.length_b   1.000
_cell.length_c   1.000
_cell.angle_alpha   90.00
_cell.angle_beta   90.00
_cell.angle_gamma   90.00
#
_symmetry.space_group_name_H-M   'P 1'
#
loop_
_entity.id
_entity.type
_entity.pdbx_description
1 polymer ?
#
loop_
_entity_poly.entity_id
_entity_poly.type
_entity_poly.pdbx_seq_one_letter_code
_entity_poly.pdbx_strand_id
1 'polypeptide(L)'
;MARQTRARQVTIDALFVQRKRTRRDLPKAAKSTKTSPPVKDAPVTLDLPCKDRRPLATPAPVEIDPLHHAVEFIGSCSSDRDLITALHRDGIDGVPESLVGRVRTQLENCGTSLSTVGAMCGACDRQSALATICTHCRGTDVYIGRDQLPFQFVGVSRELIQGRTASAALRGLDAALRLLLNEANKATASFDTHGGDALFLFRFLAQRASDERVRVTALQLLKRVMARWDERHPSLSLRKGKHAHHHVLCFAEAVHAKLFLCDPATLPDLRDQLREALAGFRLQELIAFVPGQLLYLPDGVCGNCLKKNNLKKSTLCASCSREISPAIDYQSMFFALVWSGLFRNLDVDLKASDHCCRVEDILHHMGSLRPYRSVDDIGHSSFMGQAYFVTHLIFVMSDWGAHRLDPSLFAEEVVFIISNIETAIRLGDPELVGEFIHSLRILGASDADYAVRRGVGYLLQKERSLKGKGSWVKPNRPFYQVYHSIYCAIIGLVEIDCHPVAALPDPSWRRHFL
;
A
#
# COMPACT_ATOMS: atom_id res chain seq x y z
N MET A 1 -18.75 -7.14 29.37
CA MET A 1 -18.20 -6.26 28.32
C MET A 1 -17.35 -6.98 27.27
N ALA A 2 -16.43 -7.89 27.62
CA ALA A 2 -15.55 -8.60 26.66
C ALA A 2 -16.21 -9.46 25.55
N ARG A 3 -17.51 -9.83 25.67
CA ARG A 3 -18.23 -10.57 24.62
C ARG A 3 -18.80 -9.68 23.51
N GLN A 4 -19.04 -8.39 23.76
CA GLN A 4 -19.58 -7.45 22.75
C GLN A 4 -18.48 -6.88 21.83
N THR A 5 -17.24 -6.73 22.32
CA THR A 5 -16.07 -6.36 21.53
C THR A 5 -15.75 -7.40 20.44
N ARG A 6 -16.10 -8.68 20.71
CA ARG A 6 -15.73 -9.86 19.90
C ARG A 6 -16.48 -10.01 18.57
N ALA A 7 -17.69 -9.47 18.44
CA ALA A 7 -18.46 -9.52 17.19
C ALA A 7 -18.14 -8.35 16.24
N ARG A 8 -17.37 -7.36 16.70
CA ARG A 8 -17.19 -6.06 16.04
C ARG A 8 -15.84 -5.90 15.33
N GLN A 9 -14.76 -6.48 15.85
CA GLN A 9 -13.46 -6.59 15.14
C GLN A 9 -13.58 -7.35 13.81
N VAL A 10 -14.48 -8.35 13.75
CA VAL A 10 -14.76 -9.17 12.56
C VAL A 10 -15.24 -8.32 11.37
N THR A 11 -15.79 -7.12 11.61
CA THR A 11 -16.29 -6.22 10.56
C THR A 11 -15.17 -5.37 9.94
N ILE A 12 -14.20 -4.90 10.73
CA ILE A 12 -12.99 -4.23 10.22
C ILE A 12 -12.06 -5.24 9.54
N ASP A 13 -11.94 -6.44 10.11
CA ASP A 13 -11.31 -7.57 9.44
C ASP A 13 -12.06 -7.96 8.14
N ALA A 14 -13.36 -7.72 8.01
CA ALA A 14 -14.05 -7.99 6.75
C ALA A 14 -13.74 -6.95 5.65
N LEU A 15 -13.36 -5.72 6.02
CA LEU A 15 -12.94 -4.65 5.11
C LEU A 15 -11.55 -4.93 4.51
N PHE A 16 -10.61 -5.48 5.30
CA PHE A 16 -9.21 -5.71 4.85
C PHE A 16 -8.76 -7.19 4.82
N VAL A 17 -9.35 -8.07 5.62
CA VAL A 17 -9.00 -9.51 5.77
C VAL A 17 -9.89 -10.44 4.94
N GLN A 18 -10.55 -9.96 3.87
CA GLN A 18 -11.03 -10.87 2.80
C GLN A 18 -9.88 -11.54 2.00
N ARG A 19 -8.71 -11.77 2.61
CA ARG A 19 -7.78 -12.84 2.23
C ARG A 19 -8.31 -14.19 2.74
N LYS A 20 -9.49 -14.61 2.27
CA LYS A 20 -9.84 -16.04 2.33
C LYS A 20 -8.86 -16.78 1.44
N ARG A 21 -7.89 -17.49 2.04
CA ARG A 21 -7.06 -18.50 1.36
C ARG A 21 -7.99 -19.47 0.64
N THR A 22 -8.03 -19.39 -0.70
CA THR A 22 -8.56 -20.47 -1.53
C THR A 22 -7.62 -21.65 -1.36
N ARG A 23 -8.14 -22.74 -0.79
CA ARG A 23 -7.47 -24.01 -0.54
C ARG A 23 -7.08 -24.78 -1.84
N ARG A 24 -6.85 -24.08 -2.96
CA ARG A 24 -6.74 -24.66 -4.32
C ARG A 24 -5.33 -24.63 -4.94
N ASP A 25 -4.33 -24.03 -4.31
CA ASP A 25 -2.97 -23.94 -4.90
C ASP A 25 -1.94 -24.88 -4.28
N LEU A 26 -2.38 -25.95 -3.58
CA LEU A 26 -1.49 -27.09 -3.33
C LEU A 26 -1.39 -27.93 -4.61
N PRO A 27 -0.18 -28.29 -5.10
CA PRO A 27 -0.05 -29.16 -6.26
C PRO A 27 -0.67 -30.52 -5.92
N LYS A 28 -1.81 -30.84 -6.55
CA LYS A 28 -2.34 -32.19 -6.52
C LYS A 28 -1.38 -33.08 -7.30
N ALA A 29 -0.73 -34.00 -6.60
CA ALA A 29 -0.04 -35.13 -7.20
C ALA A 29 -0.99 -35.86 -8.17
N ALA A 30 -0.46 -36.21 -9.33
CA ALA A 30 -1.17 -36.71 -10.50
C ALA A 30 -2.04 -37.95 -10.23
N LYS A 31 -3.16 -38.05 -10.96
CA LYS A 31 -3.72 -39.32 -11.46
C LYS A 31 -4.73 -39.08 -12.61
N SER A 32 -4.33 -39.56 -13.79
CA SER A 32 -5.10 -40.26 -14.82
C SER A 32 -6.35 -39.65 -15.49
N THR A 33 -6.21 -39.46 -16.81
CA THR A 33 -7.12 -39.81 -17.93
C THR A 33 -8.61 -39.51 -17.83
N LYS A 34 -9.11 -38.63 -18.71
CA LYS A 34 -10.28 -38.90 -19.56
C LYS A 34 -10.42 -37.88 -20.70
N THR A 35 -10.75 -38.41 -21.87
CA THR A 35 -11.01 -37.82 -23.17
C THR A 35 -12.17 -36.81 -23.16
N SER A 36 -12.06 -35.73 -23.94
CA SER A 36 -13.12 -34.74 -24.18
C SER A 36 -13.57 -34.76 -25.66
N PRO A 37 -14.86 -34.52 -25.97
CA PRO A 37 -15.43 -34.53 -27.32
C PRO A 37 -15.22 -33.20 -28.07
N PRO A 38 -15.50 -33.11 -29.39
CA PRO A 38 -15.11 -31.98 -30.21
C PRO A 38 -16.05 -30.78 -30.00
N VAL A 39 -15.46 -29.59 -29.88
CA VAL A 39 -16.18 -28.31 -29.88
C VAL A 39 -16.20 -27.77 -31.31
N LYS A 40 -17.41 -27.51 -31.81
CA LYS A 40 -17.68 -26.79 -33.06
C LYS A 40 -17.61 -25.28 -32.83
N ASP A 41 -17.21 -24.61 -33.92
CA ASP A 41 -17.35 -23.19 -34.26
C ASP A 41 -16.42 -22.19 -33.54
N ALA A 42 -15.35 -21.84 -34.24
CA ALA A 42 -14.48 -20.70 -33.96
C ALA A 42 -15.03 -19.43 -34.65
N PRO A 43 -14.97 -18.25 -34.00
CA PRO A 43 -15.24 -16.99 -34.68
C PRO A 43 -14.05 -16.57 -35.55
N VAL A 44 -14.38 -15.97 -36.69
CA VAL A 44 -13.50 -15.45 -37.74
C VAL A 44 -12.39 -14.57 -37.18
N THR A 45 -11.14 -15.01 -37.34
CA THR A 45 -9.93 -14.22 -37.15
C THR A 45 -9.63 -13.39 -38.39
N LEU A 46 -9.45 -12.08 -38.22
CA LEU A 46 -8.85 -11.20 -39.22
C LEU A 46 -7.35 -11.49 -39.30
N ASP A 47 -6.92 -12.09 -40.41
CA ASP A 47 -5.51 -12.27 -40.76
C ASP A 47 -4.85 -10.92 -41.06
N LEU A 48 -3.93 -10.50 -40.19
CA LEU A 48 -2.93 -9.48 -40.52
C LEU A 48 -1.60 -10.19 -40.80
N PRO A 49 -0.92 -9.91 -41.93
CA PRO A 49 0.33 -10.57 -42.28
C PRO A 49 1.45 -10.11 -41.35
N CYS A 50 1.81 -10.96 -40.38
CA CYS A 50 3.03 -10.82 -39.59
C CYS A 50 4.19 -11.50 -40.33
N LYS A 51 4.79 -10.79 -41.29
CA LYS A 51 6.14 -11.10 -41.78
C LYS A 51 7.07 -10.00 -41.29
N ASP A 52 8.25 -10.40 -40.82
CA ASP A 52 9.33 -9.59 -40.23
C ASP A 52 9.28 -9.35 -38.71
N ARG A 53 9.30 -10.44 -37.92
CA ARG A 53 9.97 -10.42 -36.61
C ARG A 53 11.36 -11.02 -36.75
N ARG A 54 12.37 -10.17 -36.92
CA ARG A 54 13.76 -10.56 -36.61
C ARG A 54 13.85 -10.88 -35.11
N PRO A 55 14.56 -11.92 -34.69
CA PRO A 55 14.86 -12.13 -33.29
C PRO A 55 15.58 -10.89 -32.75
N LEU A 56 15.01 -10.27 -31.70
CA LEU A 56 15.67 -9.21 -30.95
C LEU A 56 16.99 -9.78 -30.41
N ALA A 57 18.10 -9.14 -30.75
CA ALA A 57 19.40 -9.48 -30.21
C ALA A 57 19.33 -9.51 -28.69
N THR A 58 19.90 -10.55 -28.08
CA THR A 58 20.08 -10.61 -26.64
C THR A 58 20.93 -9.40 -26.24
N PRO A 59 20.43 -8.48 -25.40
CA PRO A 59 21.24 -7.33 -25.00
C PRO A 59 22.51 -7.83 -24.32
N ALA A 60 23.63 -7.16 -24.59
CA ALA A 60 24.89 -7.44 -23.91
C ALA A 60 24.66 -7.35 -22.38
N PRO A 61 25.32 -8.21 -21.58
CA PRO A 61 25.27 -8.10 -20.13
C PRO A 61 25.72 -6.70 -19.74
N VAL A 62 24.84 -5.94 -19.11
CA VAL A 62 25.19 -4.60 -18.63
C VAL A 62 26.05 -4.78 -17.39
N GLU A 63 27.24 -4.19 -17.38
CA GLU A 63 28.04 -4.05 -16.18
C GLU A 63 27.24 -3.26 -15.15
N ILE A 64 26.83 -3.91 -14.07
CA ILE A 64 26.15 -3.25 -12.96
C ILE A 64 27.23 -2.72 -12.03
N ASP A 65 27.18 -1.43 -11.74
CA ASP A 65 28.08 -0.76 -10.80
C ASP A 65 28.05 -1.45 -9.43
N PRO A 66 29.19 -1.98 -8.92
CA PRO A 66 29.29 -2.58 -7.59
C PRO A 66 28.75 -1.69 -6.46
N LEU A 67 28.77 -0.36 -6.64
CA LEU A 67 28.25 0.61 -5.67
C LEU A 67 26.71 0.52 -5.53
N HIS A 68 25.99 0.21 -6.62
CA HIS A 68 24.55 -0.04 -6.54
C HIS A 68 24.22 -1.30 -5.71
N HIS A 69 25.02 -2.36 -5.84
CA HIS A 69 24.88 -3.57 -5.02
C HIS A 69 25.23 -3.32 -3.55
N ALA A 70 26.22 -2.46 -3.29
CA ALA A 70 26.56 -2.04 -1.94
C ALA A 70 25.40 -1.28 -1.28
N VAL A 71 24.74 -0.36 -2.00
CA VAL A 71 23.57 0.36 -1.48
C VAL A 71 22.37 -0.56 -1.22
N GLU A 72 22.13 -1.53 -2.08
CA GLU A 72 21.11 -2.57 -1.83
C GLU A 72 21.45 -3.40 -0.57
N PHE A 73 22.72 -3.77 -0.40
CA PHE A 73 23.18 -4.48 0.79
C PHE A 73 23.08 -3.61 2.05
N ILE A 74 23.52 -2.35 2.00
CA ILE A 74 23.43 -1.41 3.12
C ILE A 74 21.96 -1.19 3.50
N GLY A 75 21.09 -0.86 2.55
CA GLY A 75 19.68 -0.58 2.84
C GLY A 75 18.92 -1.79 3.41
N SER A 76 19.38 -3.00 3.09
CA SER A 76 18.79 -4.26 3.58
C SER A 76 19.46 -4.85 4.82
N CYS A 77 20.71 -4.51 5.12
CA CYS A 77 21.49 -5.13 6.21
C CYS A 77 22.02 -4.13 7.26
N SER A 78 22.04 -2.83 6.96
CA SER A 78 22.52 -1.82 7.90
C SER A 78 21.43 -1.48 8.93
N SER A 79 21.81 -1.43 10.20
CA SER A 79 21.01 -0.82 11.26
C SER A 79 21.34 0.67 11.47
N ASP A 80 22.29 1.23 10.70
CA ASP A 80 22.72 2.61 10.79
C ASP A 80 21.69 3.54 10.10
N ARG A 81 20.93 4.24 10.93
CA ARG A 81 19.82 5.12 10.52
C ARG A 81 20.30 6.35 9.76
N ASP A 82 21.44 6.91 10.15
CA ASP A 82 21.97 8.11 9.52
C ASP A 82 22.44 7.79 8.11
N LEU A 83 23.08 6.63 7.93
CA LEU A 83 23.49 6.10 6.64
C LEU A 83 22.30 5.85 5.70
N ILE A 84 21.25 5.16 6.17
CA ILE A 84 20.05 4.91 5.35
C ILE A 84 19.35 6.21 4.98
N THR A 85 19.25 7.16 5.92
CA THR A 85 18.62 8.45 5.68
C THR A 85 19.42 9.31 4.69
N ALA A 86 20.75 9.29 4.78
CA ALA A 86 21.63 9.98 3.83
C ALA A 86 21.51 9.39 2.41
N LEU A 87 21.54 8.05 2.30
CA LEU A 87 21.32 7.33 1.04
C LEU A 87 19.98 7.68 0.38
N HIS A 88 18.93 7.79 1.18
CA HIS A 88 17.61 8.17 0.71
C HIS A 88 17.56 9.63 0.20
N ARG A 89 18.17 10.56 0.94
CA ARG A 89 18.10 11.99 0.66
C ARG A 89 18.92 12.39 -0.56
N ASP A 90 20.17 11.92 -0.59
CA ASP A 90 21.17 12.45 -1.51
C ASP A 90 21.54 11.43 -2.61
N GLY A 91 20.87 10.27 -2.62
CA GLY A 91 21.18 9.17 -3.52
C GLY A 91 22.58 8.62 -3.28
N ILE A 92 23.09 7.82 -4.23
CA ILE A 92 24.46 7.31 -4.20
C ILE A 92 25.47 8.46 -4.29
N ASP A 93 25.17 9.48 -5.09
CA ASP A 93 26.10 10.57 -5.40
C ASP A 93 26.35 11.50 -4.22
N GLY A 94 25.45 11.54 -3.23
CA GLY A 94 25.62 12.34 -2.02
C GLY A 94 26.07 11.57 -0.78
N VAL A 95 26.38 10.26 -0.91
CA VAL A 95 26.98 9.50 0.19
C VAL A 95 28.42 9.97 0.38
N PRO A 96 28.82 10.47 1.56
CA PRO A 96 30.22 10.84 1.78
C PRO A 96 31.15 9.65 1.52
N GLU A 97 32.28 9.88 0.85
CA GLU A 97 33.26 8.82 0.55
C GLU A 97 33.75 8.11 1.83
N SER A 98 33.77 8.82 2.96
CA SER A 98 34.08 8.23 4.28
C SER A 98 33.05 7.18 4.70
N LEU A 99 31.77 7.40 4.39
CA LEU A 99 30.68 6.47 4.64
C LEU A 99 30.79 5.24 3.72
N VAL A 100 31.06 5.48 2.43
CA VAL A 100 31.34 4.41 1.44
C VAL A 100 32.53 3.58 1.89
N GLY A 101 33.60 4.22 2.37
CA GLY A 101 34.76 3.58 2.96
C GLY A 101 34.41 2.71 4.16
N ARG A 102 33.58 3.20 5.10
CA ARG A 102 33.13 2.39 6.25
C ARG A 102 32.32 1.16 5.83
N VAL A 103 31.44 1.29 4.85
CA VAL A 103 30.69 0.14 4.32
C VAL A 103 31.64 -0.84 3.63
N ARG A 104 32.56 -0.35 2.81
CA ARG A 104 33.57 -1.17 2.13
C ARG A 104 34.37 -1.97 3.16
N THR A 105 34.83 -1.32 4.23
CA THR A 105 35.51 -1.97 5.36
C THR A 105 34.61 -2.96 6.10
N GLN A 106 33.32 -2.65 6.34
CA GLN A 106 32.38 -3.60 6.96
C GLN A 106 32.15 -4.84 6.09
N LEU A 107 31.99 -4.66 4.78
CA LEU A 107 31.85 -5.75 3.82
C LEU A 107 33.11 -6.64 3.81
N GLU A 108 34.29 -6.02 3.74
CA GLU A 108 35.59 -6.69 3.81
C GLU A 108 35.76 -7.46 5.13
N ASN A 109 35.39 -6.86 6.27
CA ASN A 109 35.44 -7.50 7.59
C ASN A 109 34.44 -8.66 7.74
N CYS A 110 33.31 -8.61 7.05
CA CYS A 110 32.36 -9.72 6.95
C CYS A 110 32.82 -10.81 5.96
N GLY A 111 34.06 -10.75 5.46
CA GLY A 111 34.59 -11.71 4.48
C GLY A 111 33.90 -11.65 3.12
N THR A 112 33.15 -10.57 2.85
CA THR A 112 32.36 -10.40 1.63
C THR A 112 33.01 -9.31 0.79
N SER A 113 33.79 -9.68 -0.23
CA SER A 113 34.29 -8.67 -1.18
C SER A 113 33.13 -8.06 -1.96
N LEU A 114 33.19 -6.78 -2.34
CA LEU A 114 32.23 -6.11 -3.23
C LEU A 114 32.01 -6.87 -4.55
N SER A 115 33.05 -7.57 -5.05
CA SER A 115 32.93 -8.45 -6.22
C SER A 115 32.17 -9.76 -5.93
N THR A 116 31.97 -10.09 -4.66
CA THR A 116 31.29 -11.29 -4.14
C THR A 116 29.87 -11.00 -3.64
N VAL A 117 29.49 -9.72 -3.46
CA VAL A 117 28.11 -9.31 -3.10
C VAL A 117 27.07 -9.77 -4.15
N GLY A 118 27.52 -10.17 -5.35
CA GLY A 118 26.71 -10.86 -6.35
C GLY A 118 26.76 -12.40 -6.34
N ALA A 119 27.08 -13.10 -5.24
CA ALA A 119 27.51 -14.50 -5.40
C ALA A 119 26.95 -15.64 -4.53
N MET A 120 26.16 -15.49 -3.45
CA MET A 120 25.52 -16.69 -2.83
C MET A 120 24.20 -16.42 -2.10
N CYS A 121 23.14 -17.20 -2.35
CA CYS A 121 21.97 -17.27 -1.45
C CYS A 121 22.40 -17.86 -0.11
N GLY A 122 22.12 -17.20 1.00
CA GLY A 122 22.27 -17.82 2.32
C GLY A 122 21.39 -19.06 2.55
N ALA A 123 20.42 -19.35 1.67
CA ALA A 123 19.55 -20.52 1.75
C ALA A 123 19.78 -21.61 0.67
N CYS A 124 20.54 -21.33 -0.40
CA CYS A 124 20.83 -22.30 -1.48
C CYS A 124 22.32 -22.47 -1.78
N ASP A 125 23.21 -21.63 -1.24
CA ASP A 125 24.63 -21.56 -1.60
C ASP A 125 24.89 -21.54 -3.12
N ARG A 126 24.01 -20.86 -3.88
CA ARG A 126 24.21 -20.66 -5.33
C ARG A 126 24.39 -19.20 -5.67
N GLN A 127 25.20 -18.98 -6.70
CA GLN A 127 25.41 -17.68 -7.34
C GLN A 127 24.10 -17.01 -7.71
N SER A 128 23.94 -15.80 -7.22
CA SER A 128 22.75 -14.98 -7.37
C SER A 128 23.21 -13.56 -7.61
N ALA A 129 22.80 -12.97 -8.74
CA ALA A 129 23.18 -11.60 -9.11
C ALA A 129 22.79 -10.53 -8.07
N LEU A 130 22.00 -10.89 -7.06
CA LEU A 130 21.61 -10.04 -5.93
C LEU A 130 21.75 -10.85 -4.63
N ALA A 131 22.44 -10.30 -3.63
CA ALA A 131 22.65 -10.93 -2.31
C ALA A 131 21.34 -11.36 -1.63
N THR A 132 20.22 -10.73 -1.99
CA THR A 132 18.89 -10.91 -1.39
C THR A 132 17.92 -11.76 -2.23
N ILE A 133 18.25 -12.15 -3.48
CA ILE A 133 17.30 -12.81 -4.41
C ILE A 133 17.91 -14.05 -5.09
N CYS A 134 17.96 -15.21 -4.41
CA CYS A 134 18.32 -16.46 -5.10
C CYS A 134 17.20 -16.93 -6.01
N THR A 135 17.46 -16.85 -7.31
CA THR A 135 16.61 -17.40 -8.38
C THR A 135 16.49 -18.94 -8.35
N HIS A 136 17.22 -19.61 -7.46
CA HIS A 136 17.24 -21.07 -7.29
C HIS A 136 16.60 -21.57 -5.98
N CYS A 137 16.40 -20.71 -4.97
CA CYS A 137 15.88 -21.05 -3.63
C CYS A 137 14.34 -21.28 -3.77
N ARG A 138 13.85 -22.54 -3.68
CA ARG A 138 12.41 -22.92 -3.81
C ARG A 138 11.65 -23.12 -2.49
N GLY A 139 12.27 -22.89 -1.33
CA GLY A 139 11.63 -22.95 -0.01
C GLY A 139 12.16 -21.81 0.86
N THR A 140 11.39 -21.14 1.71
CA THR A 140 10.06 -21.42 2.28
C THR A 140 9.14 -20.19 2.17
N ASP A 141 7.88 -20.46 1.82
CA ASP A 141 6.70 -19.58 1.84
C ASP A 141 6.54 -18.40 0.85
N VAL A 142 7.55 -17.98 0.07
CA VAL A 142 7.34 -16.96 -0.97
C VAL A 142 8.13 -17.27 -2.25
N TYR A 143 7.54 -18.06 -3.16
CA TYR A 143 8.10 -18.35 -4.48
C TYR A 143 7.98 -17.14 -5.41
N ILE A 144 9.12 -16.60 -5.85
CA ILE A 144 9.20 -15.64 -6.96
C ILE A 144 9.37 -16.44 -8.25
N GLY A 145 8.36 -16.46 -9.12
CA GLY A 145 8.49 -17.08 -10.44
C GLY A 145 9.59 -16.39 -11.26
N ARG A 146 10.28 -17.10 -12.17
CA ARG A 146 11.26 -16.47 -13.09
C ARG A 146 10.66 -15.29 -13.87
N ASP A 147 9.34 -15.31 -14.07
CA ASP A 147 8.54 -14.27 -14.73
C ASP A 147 8.29 -13.03 -13.84
N GLN A 148 8.75 -13.06 -12.59
CA GLN A 148 8.64 -12.03 -11.55
C GLN A 148 9.99 -11.43 -11.16
N LEU A 149 11.06 -11.73 -11.91
CA LEU A 149 12.31 -11.00 -11.77
C LEU A 149 12.06 -9.53 -12.19
N PRO A 150 12.26 -8.56 -11.30
CA PRO A 150 11.94 -7.15 -11.55
C PRO A 150 12.62 -6.66 -12.83
N PHE A 151 11.86 -5.90 -13.62
CA PHE A 151 12.37 -5.22 -14.80
C PHE A 151 13.54 -4.31 -14.37
N GLN A 152 14.76 -4.66 -14.78
CA GLN A 152 15.93 -3.83 -14.52
C GLN A 152 15.89 -2.62 -15.45
N PHE A 153 15.80 -1.42 -14.89
CA PHE A 153 15.84 -0.15 -15.64
C PHE A 153 17.27 0.27 -16.03
N VAL A 154 18.20 -0.67 -16.15
CA VAL A 154 19.58 -0.33 -16.46
C VAL A 154 19.64 0.18 -17.91
N GLY A 155 20.12 1.41 -18.10
CA GLY A 155 20.21 2.07 -19.41
C GLY A 155 18.89 2.59 -20.00
N VAL A 156 17.81 2.64 -19.22
CA VAL A 156 16.52 3.20 -19.68
C VAL A 156 16.45 4.68 -19.31
N SER A 157 16.15 5.55 -20.28
CA SER A 157 16.03 6.99 -20.02
C SER A 157 14.85 7.30 -19.09
N ARG A 158 14.97 8.38 -18.32
CA ARG A 158 13.93 8.83 -17.38
C ARG A 158 12.61 9.09 -18.10
N GLU A 159 12.66 9.68 -19.29
CA GLU A 159 11.50 10.02 -20.12
C GLU A 159 10.74 8.77 -20.53
N LEU A 160 11.46 7.68 -20.86
CA LEU A 160 10.83 6.41 -21.22
C LEU A 160 10.15 5.74 -20.01
N ILE A 161 10.74 5.86 -18.82
CA ILE A 161 10.12 5.38 -17.58
C ILE A 161 8.85 6.17 -17.30
N GLN A 162 8.93 7.51 -17.32
CA GLN A 162 7.79 8.41 -17.14
C GLN A 162 6.66 8.14 -18.15
N GLY A 163 7.01 7.95 -19.43
CA GLY A 163 6.03 7.58 -20.46
C GLY A 163 5.32 6.25 -20.16
N ARG A 164 6.04 5.26 -19.63
CA ARG A 164 5.48 3.96 -19.26
C ARG A 164 4.63 4.02 -17.99
N THR A 165 5.05 4.77 -16.97
CA THR A 165 4.29 4.93 -15.73
C THR A 165 2.98 5.68 -15.99
N ALA A 166 3.01 6.80 -16.73
CA ALA A 166 1.82 7.54 -17.12
C ALA A 166 0.87 6.69 -17.97
N SER A 167 1.40 5.94 -18.94
CA SER A 167 0.59 5.03 -19.77
C SER A 167 -0.09 3.94 -18.94
N ALA A 168 0.61 3.33 -17.97
CA ALA A 168 0.03 2.35 -17.07
C ALA A 168 -1.02 2.98 -16.14
N ALA A 169 -0.77 4.18 -15.63
CA ALA A 169 -1.71 4.91 -14.80
C ALA A 169 -3.02 5.23 -15.53
N LEU A 170 -2.94 5.71 -16.77
CA LEU A 170 -4.12 5.97 -17.62
C LEU A 170 -4.96 4.71 -17.86
N ARG A 171 -4.31 3.56 -18.12
CA ARG A 171 -5.02 2.28 -18.21
C ARG A 171 -5.67 1.89 -16.87
N GLY A 172 -5.00 2.18 -15.76
CA GLY A 172 -5.53 2.01 -14.41
C GLY A 172 -6.83 2.80 -14.20
N LEU A 173 -6.83 4.08 -14.54
CA LEU A 173 -8.02 4.95 -14.46
C LEU A 173 -9.17 4.40 -15.32
N ASP A 174 -8.90 3.96 -16.55
CA ASP A 174 -9.92 3.33 -17.42
C ASP A 174 -10.47 2.02 -16.82
N ALA A 175 -9.61 1.17 -16.24
CA ALA A 175 -10.02 -0.04 -15.55
C ALA A 175 -10.90 0.26 -14.32
N ALA A 176 -10.53 1.27 -13.52
CA ALA A 176 -11.29 1.68 -12.34
C ALA A 176 -12.65 2.27 -12.74
N LEU A 177 -12.71 3.11 -13.77
CA LEU A 177 -13.96 3.64 -14.31
C LEU A 177 -14.92 2.51 -14.71
N ARG A 178 -14.43 1.53 -15.48
CA ARG A 178 -15.24 0.37 -15.89
C ARG A 178 -15.71 -0.44 -14.70
N LEU A 179 -14.88 -0.58 -13.67
CA LEU A 179 -15.24 -1.30 -12.45
C LEU A 179 -16.33 -0.57 -11.64
N LEU A 180 -16.18 0.74 -11.45
CA LEU A 180 -17.07 1.57 -10.62
C LEU A 180 -18.42 1.85 -11.28
N LEU A 181 -18.44 2.00 -12.61
CA LEU A 181 -19.66 2.31 -13.35
C LEU A 181 -20.40 1.08 -13.88
N ASN A 182 -19.87 -0.14 -13.70
CA ASN A 182 -20.56 -1.35 -14.15
C ASN A 182 -21.91 -1.50 -13.44
N GLU A 183 -22.99 -1.59 -14.20
CA GLU A 183 -24.36 -1.74 -13.67
C GLU A 183 -24.78 -3.20 -13.49
N ALA A 184 -23.93 -4.17 -13.87
CA ALA A 184 -24.21 -5.59 -13.67
C ALA A 184 -24.28 -5.92 -12.16
N ASN A 185 -25.48 -5.81 -11.58
CA ASN A 185 -26.10 -6.20 -10.30
C ASN A 185 -25.27 -6.45 -9.02
N LYS A 186 -24.00 -6.86 -9.07
CA LYS A 186 -23.11 -7.00 -7.89
C LYS A 186 -22.21 -5.79 -7.67
N ALA A 187 -21.95 -5.01 -8.72
CA ALA A 187 -21.16 -3.78 -8.62
C ALA A 187 -21.93 -2.66 -7.91
N THR A 188 -23.26 -2.61 -8.04
CA THR A 188 -24.09 -1.55 -7.44
C THR A 188 -24.04 -1.53 -5.90
N ALA A 189 -24.16 -2.69 -5.25
CA ALA A 189 -24.05 -2.78 -3.79
C ALA A 189 -22.62 -2.47 -3.30
N SER A 190 -21.62 -2.79 -4.12
CA SER A 190 -20.22 -2.47 -3.83
C SER A 190 -19.97 -0.96 -3.94
N PHE A 191 -20.58 -0.30 -4.93
CA PHE A 191 -20.51 1.15 -5.10
C PHE A 191 -21.14 1.92 -3.93
N ASP A 192 -22.29 1.49 -3.42
CA ASP A 192 -22.89 2.13 -2.24
C ASP A 192 -22.02 2.01 -0.98
N THR A 193 -21.13 1.02 -0.94
CA THR A 193 -20.23 0.78 0.18
C THR A 193 -18.90 1.52 0.01
N HIS A 194 -18.42 1.67 -1.22
CA HIS A 194 -17.04 2.10 -1.50
C HIS A 194 -16.93 3.30 -2.45
N GLY A 195 -18.05 3.88 -2.87
CA GLY A 195 -18.07 5.00 -3.81
C GLY A 195 -17.42 6.25 -3.24
N GLY A 196 -17.61 6.52 -1.94
CA GLY A 196 -16.98 7.61 -1.22
C GLY A 196 -15.46 7.52 -1.25
N ASP A 197 -14.91 6.38 -0.83
CA ASP A 197 -13.47 6.11 -0.91
C ASP A 197 -12.95 6.33 -2.33
N ALA A 198 -13.57 5.72 -3.34
CA ALA A 198 -13.18 5.94 -4.73
C ALA A 198 -13.17 7.44 -5.12
N LEU A 199 -14.19 8.22 -4.72
CA LEU A 199 -14.23 9.67 -4.95
C LEU A 199 -13.07 10.40 -4.28
N PHE A 200 -12.80 10.09 -3.01
CA PHE A 200 -11.68 10.68 -2.26
C PHE A 200 -10.34 10.41 -2.96
N LEU A 201 -10.12 9.17 -3.38
CA LEU A 201 -8.90 8.74 -4.04
C LEU A 201 -8.72 9.38 -5.43
N PHE A 202 -9.78 9.53 -6.24
CA PHE A 202 -9.66 10.22 -7.54
C PHE A 202 -9.52 11.73 -7.40
N ARG A 203 -10.13 12.33 -6.37
CA ARG A 203 -9.89 13.73 -6.02
C ARG A 203 -8.41 13.95 -5.76
N PHE A 204 -7.77 13.06 -5.02
CA PHE A 204 -6.33 13.14 -4.79
C PHE A 204 -5.52 13.17 -6.10
N LEU A 205 -5.76 12.22 -7.00
CA LEU A 205 -5.07 12.16 -8.29
C LEU A 205 -5.35 13.38 -9.18
N ALA A 206 -6.61 13.83 -9.22
CA ALA A 206 -7.02 15.03 -9.96
C ALA A 206 -6.39 16.31 -9.41
N GLN A 207 -6.03 16.33 -8.13
CA GLN A 207 -5.42 17.49 -7.49
C GLN A 207 -3.89 17.47 -7.60
N ARG A 208 -3.25 16.28 -7.52
CA ARG A 208 -1.80 16.20 -7.26
C ARG A 208 -0.97 15.42 -8.28
N ALA A 209 -1.56 14.73 -9.26
CA ALA A 209 -0.75 14.05 -10.27
C ALA A 209 0.06 15.06 -11.09
N SER A 210 1.37 14.85 -11.22
CA SER A 210 2.26 15.73 -12.00
C SER A 210 2.09 15.57 -13.51
N ASP A 211 1.72 14.36 -13.98
CA ASP A 211 1.35 14.14 -15.39
C ASP A 211 -0.05 14.69 -15.67
N GLU A 212 -0.11 15.75 -16.48
CA GLU A 212 -1.34 16.45 -16.82
C GLU A 212 -2.43 15.53 -17.41
N ARG A 213 -2.05 14.52 -18.20
CA ARG A 213 -3.04 13.61 -18.79
C ARG A 213 -3.68 12.75 -17.72
N VAL A 214 -2.89 12.28 -16.76
CA VAL A 214 -3.40 11.52 -15.61
C VAL A 214 -4.32 12.41 -14.78
N ARG A 215 -3.90 13.65 -14.50
CA ARG A 215 -4.66 14.63 -13.73
C ARG A 215 -6.03 14.94 -14.35
N VAL A 216 -6.05 15.28 -15.63
CA VAL A 216 -7.28 15.57 -16.39
C VAL A 216 -8.20 14.34 -16.46
N THR A 217 -7.63 13.15 -16.71
CA THR A 217 -8.41 11.91 -16.77
C THR A 217 -9.03 11.57 -15.41
N ALA A 218 -8.26 11.73 -14.32
CA ALA A 218 -8.75 11.53 -12.96
C ALA A 218 -9.87 12.52 -12.61
N LEU A 219 -9.75 13.79 -13.02
CA LEU A 219 -10.80 14.80 -12.82
C LEU A 219 -12.10 14.45 -13.58
N GLN A 220 -11.99 13.98 -14.82
CA GLN A 220 -13.15 13.55 -15.61
C GLN A 220 -13.84 12.35 -14.96
N LEU A 221 -13.06 11.36 -14.51
CA LEU A 221 -13.56 10.19 -13.81
C LEU A 221 -14.25 10.60 -12.50
N LEU A 222 -13.61 11.46 -11.71
CA LEU A 222 -14.15 12.00 -10.47
C LEU A 222 -15.53 12.65 -10.68
N LYS A 223 -15.67 13.53 -11.69
CA LYS A 223 -16.95 14.17 -12.02
C LYS A 223 -18.04 13.15 -12.37
N ARG A 224 -17.72 12.12 -13.15
CA ARG A 224 -18.67 11.06 -13.54
C ARG A 224 -19.10 10.20 -12.36
N VAL A 225 -18.14 9.80 -11.52
CA VAL A 225 -18.42 9.02 -10.32
C VAL A 225 -19.23 9.87 -9.32
N MET A 226 -18.93 11.16 -9.20
CA MET A 226 -19.66 12.08 -8.32
C MET A 226 -21.11 12.25 -8.77
N ALA A 227 -21.37 12.43 -10.06
CA ALA A 227 -22.73 12.54 -10.58
C ALA A 227 -23.58 11.30 -10.21
N ARG A 228 -23.00 10.09 -10.34
CA ARG A 228 -23.66 8.85 -9.91
C ARG A 228 -23.82 8.74 -8.39
N TRP A 229 -22.85 9.25 -7.64
CA TRP A 229 -22.96 9.31 -6.17
C TRP A 229 -24.13 10.21 -5.76
N ASP A 230 -24.24 11.40 -6.34
CA ASP A 230 -25.26 12.40 -6.01
C ASP A 230 -26.68 11.94 -6.36
N GLU A 231 -26.84 11.20 -7.45
CA GLU A 231 -28.11 10.56 -7.80
C GLU A 231 -28.57 9.56 -6.73
N ARG A 232 -27.63 8.84 -6.11
CA ARG A 232 -27.93 7.74 -5.17
C ARG A 232 -27.93 8.19 -3.71
N HIS A 233 -27.15 9.21 -3.38
CA HIS A 233 -26.89 9.70 -2.03
C HIS A 233 -26.97 11.24 -2.00
N PRO A 234 -28.14 11.83 -2.34
CA PRO A 234 -28.29 13.28 -2.43
C PRO A 234 -28.08 13.99 -1.08
N SER A 235 -28.27 13.28 0.03
CA SER A 235 -28.00 13.74 1.40
C SER A 235 -27.59 12.58 2.29
N LEU A 236 -27.02 12.90 3.46
CA LEU A 236 -26.71 11.89 4.47
C LEU A 236 -27.99 11.42 5.17
N SER A 237 -28.68 10.47 4.56
CA SER A 237 -29.77 9.75 5.21
C SER A 237 -29.18 8.60 6.04
N LEU A 238 -29.26 8.71 7.38
CA LEU A 238 -28.82 7.66 8.28
C LEU A 238 -29.64 6.38 8.02
N ARG A 239 -29.01 5.41 7.34
CA ARG A 239 -29.61 4.09 7.13
C ARG A 239 -29.67 3.37 8.48
N LYS A 240 -30.86 2.93 8.90
CA LYS A 240 -30.98 2.00 10.03
C LYS A 240 -30.36 0.66 9.64
N GLY A 241 -29.34 0.20 10.38
CA GLY A 241 -28.75 -1.12 10.13
C GLY A 241 -27.33 -1.30 10.66
N LYS A 242 -26.82 -2.52 10.53
CA LYS A 242 -25.49 -2.92 11.03
C LYS A 242 -24.32 -2.20 10.35
N HIS A 243 -24.55 -1.55 9.21
CA HIS A 243 -23.52 -0.87 8.40
C HIS A 243 -23.70 0.66 8.36
N ALA A 244 -24.50 1.22 9.29
CA ALA A 244 -24.77 2.66 9.33
C ALA A 244 -23.48 3.48 9.55
N HIS A 245 -22.58 3.01 10.42
CA HIS A 245 -21.28 3.65 10.66
C HIS A 245 -20.46 3.77 9.36
N HIS A 246 -20.37 2.67 8.60
CA HIS A 246 -19.62 2.64 7.33
C HIS A 246 -20.17 3.63 6.31
N HIS A 247 -21.50 3.81 6.26
CA HIS A 247 -22.14 4.77 5.37
C HIS A 247 -21.75 6.22 5.72
N VAL A 248 -21.67 6.58 7.00
CA VAL A 248 -21.25 7.92 7.45
C VAL A 248 -19.80 8.20 7.04
N LEU A 249 -18.92 7.21 7.25
CA LEU A 249 -17.51 7.29 6.88
C LEU A 249 -17.34 7.44 5.36
N CYS A 250 -18.03 6.61 4.58
CA CYS A 250 -18.05 6.70 3.11
C CYS A 250 -18.61 8.05 2.62
N PHE A 251 -19.62 8.60 3.31
CA PHE A 251 -20.15 9.92 2.99
C PHE A 251 -19.13 11.03 3.26
N ALA A 252 -18.37 10.96 4.35
CA ALA A 252 -17.30 11.92 4.64
C ALA A 252 -16.23 11.96 3.53
N GLU A 253 -15.84 10.79 3.00
CA GLU A 253 -14.94 10.70 1.84
C GLU A 253 -15.54 11.37 0.59
N ALA A 254 -16.83 11.19 0.33
CA ALA A 254 -17.51 11.89 -0.77
C ALA A 254 -17.56 13.41 -0.57
N VAL A 255 -17.75 13.88 0.68
CA VAL A 255 -17.73 15.32 1.00
C VAL A 255 -16.38 15.95 0.66
N HIS A 256 -15.27 15.25 0.91
CA HIS A 256 -13.94 15.71 0.46
C HIS A 256 -13.86 15.92 -1.05
N ALA A 257 -14.46 15.05 -1.85
CA ALA A 257 -14.49 15.21 -3.30
C ALA A 257 -15.44 16.32 -3.75
N LYS A 258 -16.58 16.49 -3.08
CA LYS A 258 -17.51 17.61 -3.34
C LYS A 258 -16.87 18.96 -3.09
N LEU A 259 -16.16 19.08 -1.97
CA LEU A 259 -15.35 20.25 -1.60
C LEU A 259 -14.40 20.71 -2.71
N PHE A 260 -13.86 19.76 -3.46
CA PHE A 260 -12.94 20.03 -4.55
C PHE A 260 -13.64 20.40 -5.86
N LEU A 261 -14.86 19.90 -6.09
CA LEU A 261 -15.62 20.10 -7.32
C LEU A 261 -16.59 21.29 -7.27
N CYS A 262 -17.06 21.67 -6.09
CA CYS A 262 -18.16 22.59 -5.87
C CYS A 262 -17.73 23.85 -5.10
N ASP A 263 -18.61 24.86 -5.10
CA ASP A 263 -18.42 26.09 -4.34
C ASP A 263 -18.40 25.81 -2.82
N PRO A 264 -17.40 26.35 -2.08
CA PRO A 264 -17.36 26.32 -0.62
C PRO A 264 -18.62 26.81 0.11
N ALA A 265 -19.50 27.58 -0.54
CA ALA A 265 -20.78 27.98 0.05
C ALA A 265 -21.71 26.79 0.38
N THR A 266 -21.56 25.64 -0.29
CA THR A 266 -22.38 24.42 -0.06
C THR A 266 -21.95 23.59 1.16
N LEU A 267 -20.91 24.02 1.88
CA LEU A 267 -20.22 23.24 2.90
C LEU A 267 -20.85 23.19 4.30
N PRO A 268 -21.45 24.28 4.81
CA PRO A 268 -21.98 24.27 6.18
C PRO A 268 -22.97 23.12 6.41
N ASP A 269 -23.92 22.94 5.48
CA ASP A 269 -24.98 21.93 5.60
C ASP A 269 -24.46 20.49 5.61
N LEU A 270 -23.44 20.18 4.80
CA LEU A 270 -22.85 18.83 4.74
C LEU A 270 -22.01 18.52 5.98
N ARG A 271 -21.29 19.52 6.51
CA ARG A 271 -20.53 19.38 7.77
C ARG A 271 -21.46 19.19 8.95
N ASP A 272 -22.58 19.90 8.99
CA ASP A 272 -23.58 19.76 10.05
C ASP A 272 -24.27 18.39 10.01
N GLN A 273 -24.61 17.89 8.81
CA GLN A 273 -25.09 16.52 8.65
C GLN A 273 -24.10 15.48 9.19
N LEU A 274 -22.80 15.64 8.92
CA LEU A 274 -21.78 14.74 9.46
C LEU A 274 -21.71 14.82 10.99
N ARG A 275 -21.74 16.02 11.58
CA ARG A 275 -21.72 16.21 13.04
C ARG A 275 -22.93 15.55 13.71
N GLU A 276 -24.13 15.76 13.17
CA GLU A 276 -25.35 15.14 13.67
C GLU A 276 -25.29 13.61 13.56
N ALA A 277 -24.83 13.09 12.42
CA ALA A 277 -24.69 11.66 12.20
C ALA A 277 -23.71 11.01 13.18
N LEU A 278 -22.54 11.62 13.41
CA LEU A 278 -21.51 11.09 14.32
C LEU A 278 -22.01 11.00 15.77
N ALA A 279 -22.82 11.95 16.23
CA ALA A 279 -23.40 11.94 17.57
C ALA A 279 -24.29 10.71 17.83
N GLY A 280 -24.78 10.05 16.78
CA GLY A 280 -25.58 8.82 16.87
C GLY A 280 -24.80 7.53 17.13
N PHE A 281 -23.46 7.58 17.14
CA PHE A 281 -22.62 6.39 17.29
C PHE A 281 -21.70 6.48 18.49
N ARG A 282 -21.18 5.33 18.94
CA ARG A 282 -20.01 5.28 19.82
C ARG A 282 -18.72 5.26 19.01
N LEU A 283 -17.66 5.89 19.50
CA LEU A 283 -16.40 6.00 18.77
C LEU A 283 -15.78 4.62 18.48
N GLN A 284 -15.81 3.73 19.46
CA GLN A 284 -15.36 2.35 19.30
C GLN A 284 -16.20 1.58 18.26
N GLU A 285 -17.45 1.97 18.01
CA GLU A 285 -18.29 1.35 16.98
C GLU A 285 -18.00 1.92 15.59
N LEU A 286 -17.62 3.21 15.52
CA LEU A 286 -17.22 3.88 14.28
C LEU A 286 -15.86 3.40 13.78
N ILE A 287 -14.85 3.42 14.65
CA ILE A 287 -13.44 3.29 14.25
C ILE A 287 -12.64 2.27 15.09
N ALA A 288 -13.29 1.48 15.94
CA ALA A 288 -12.64 0.51 16.85
C ALA A 288 -11.54 1.08 17.75
N PHE A 289 -11.59 2.39 18.04
CA PHE A 289 -10.60 3.09 18.84
C PHE A 289 -11.22 3.81 20.03
N VAL A 290 -10.42 3.94 21.10
CA VAL A 290 -10.75 4.70 22.31
C VAL A 290 -9.52 5.56 22.65
N PRO A 291 -9.64 6.90 22.70
CA PRO A 291 -8.54 7.79 23.03
C PRO A 291 -7.86 7.46 24.35
N GLY A 292 -6.54 7.68 24.40
CA GLY A 292 -5.71 7.46 25.59
C GLY A 292 -5.32 6.01 25.85
N GLN A 293 -5.75 5.06 25.01
CA GLN A 293 -5.40 3.64 25.15
C GLN A 293 -4.60 3.14 23.95
N LEU A 294 -3.40 2.62 24.21
CA LEU A 294 -2.68 1.80 23.24
C LEU A 294 -3.42 0.47 23.05
N LEU A 295 -3.79 0.16 21.81
CA LEU A 295 -4.54 -1.04 21.49
C LEU A 295 -3.62 -2.22 21.18
N TYR A 296 -3.94 -3.36 21.76
CA TYR A 296 -3.32 -4.64 21.49
C TYR A 296 -4.34 -5.60 20.87
N LEU A 297 -3.86 -6.54 20.07
CA LEU A 297 -4.68 -7.65 19.60
C LEU A 297 -5.31 -8.37 20.80
N PRO A 298 -6.59 -8.79 20.70
CA PRO A 298 -7.24 -9.49 21.81
C PRO A 298 -6.49 -10.76 22.21
N ASP A 299 -6.50 -11.08 23.52
CA ASP A 299 -5.84 -12.28 24.05
C ASP A 299 -6.15 -13.54 23.23
N GLY A 300 -5.07 -14.22 22.84
CA GLY A 300 -5.10 -15.45 22.04
C GLY A 300 -5.27 -15.26 20.55
N VAL A 301 -5.37 -14.04 20.04
CA VAL A 301 -5.31 -13.75 18.60
C VAL A 301 -3.85 -13.82 18.13
N CYS A 302 -3.59 -14.66 17.14
CA CYS A 302 -2.24 -14.83 16.58
C CYS A 302 -1.89 -13.66 15.64
N GLY A 303 -0.80 -12.94 15.89
CA GLY A 303 -0.32 -11.85 15.02
C GLY A 303 0.03 -12.30 13.59
N ASN A 304 0.31 -13.59 13.37
CA ASN A 304 0.62 -14.09 12.02
C ASN A 304 -0.60 -14.30 11.13
N CYS A 305 -1.72 -14.80 11.68
CA CYS A 305 -2.88 -15.19 10.87
C CYS A 305 -4.24 -14.70 11.40
N LEU A 306 -4.24 -13.89 12.45
CA LEU A 306 -5.39 -13.30 13.15
C LEU A 306 -6.44 -14.30 13.64
N LYS A 307 -6.09 -15.59 13.73
CA LYS A 307 -6.99 -16.60 14.27
C LYS A 307 -6.94 -16.58 15.79
N LYS A 308 -8.12 -16.69 16.39
CA LYS A 308 -8.27 -16.82 17.83
C LYS A 308 -7.93 -18.23 18.29
N ASN A 309 -7.13 -18.32 19.34
CA ASN A 309 -6.68 -19.56 19.97
C ASN A 309 -7.08 -19.59 21.44
N ASN A 310 -7.02 -20.77 22.05
CA ASN A 310 -7.22 -20.94 23.48
C ASN A 310 -5.85 -21.04 24.17
N LEU A 311 -5.40 -19.92 24.74
CA LEU A 311 -4.09 -19.83 25.40
C LEU A 311 -3.93 -20.78 26.60
N LYS A 312 -5.03 -21.23 27.22
CA LYS A 312 -4.96 -22.25 28.30
C LYS A 312 -4.48 -23.62 27.80
N LYS A 313 -4.58 -23.87 26.50
CA LYS A 313 -4.23 -25.16 25.89
C LYS A 313 -2.87 -25.14 25.20
N SER A 314 -2.43 -23.99 24.71
CA SER A 314 -1.21 -23.86 23.91
C SER A 314 -0.84 -22.39 23.73
N THR A 315 0.45 -22.08 23.81
CA THR A 315 1.03 -20.80 23.37
C THR A 315 1.26 -20.76 21.87
N LEU A 316 1.19 -21.90 21.18
CA LEU A 316 1.27 -22.00 19.72
C LEU A 316 -0.10 -21.88 19.06
N CYS A 317 -0.17 -21.19 17.94
CA CYS A 317 -1.38 -21.05 17.14
C CYS A 317 -1.79 -22.38 16.49
N ALA A 318 -3.02 -22.81 16.73
CA ALA A 318 -3.55 -24.06 16.17
C ALA A 318 -3.64 -24.09 14.63
N SER A 319 -3.49 -22.94 13.96
CA SER A 319 -3.58 -22.86 12.50
C SER A 319 -2.25 -22.67 11.77
N CYS A 320 -1.25 -22.08 12.40
CA CYS A 320 0.03 -21.79 11.75
C CYS A 320 1.24 -22.19 12.59
N SER A 321 1.01 -22.75 13.78
CA SER A 321 2.03 -23.24 14.71
C SER A 321 3.03 -22.19 15.21
N ARG A 322 2.88 -20.91 14.87
CA ARG A 322 3.68 -19.82 15.45
C ARG A 322 3.26 -19.55 16.89
N GLU A 323 4.23 -19.16 17.70
CA GLU A 323 3.98 -18.67 19.05
C GLU A 323 3.06 -17.43 19.03
N ILE A 324 2.17 -17.36 20.02
CA ILE A 324 1.24 -16.26 20.20
C ILE A 324 1.81 -15.37 21.29
N SER A 325 2.35 -14.24 20.88
CA SER A 325 2.76 -13.15 21.78
C SER A 325 1.75 -12.01 21.73
N PRO A 326 1.71 -11.15 22.77
CA PRO A 326 1.06 -9.84 22.67
C PRO A 326 1.59 -9.06 21.47
N ALA A 327 0.70 -8.41 20.73
CA ALA A 327 1.06 -7.59 19.57
C ALA A 327 0.14 -6.37 19.52
N ILE A 328 0.67 -5.23 19.10
CA ILE A 328 -0.10 -4.00 18.91
C ILE A 328 -1.14 -4.23 17.80
N ASP A 329 -2.34 -3.72 18.02
CA ASP A 329 -3.38 -3.71 17.00
C ASP A 329 -3.18 -2.52 16.05
N TYR A 330 -2.15 -2.60 15.21
CA TYR A 330 -1.83 -1.56 14.24
C TYR A 330 -3.00 -1.27 13.30
N GLN A 331 -3.88 -2.24 13.01
CA GLN A 331 -5.05 -2.03 12.15
C GLN A 331 -6.00 -1.00 12.75
N SER A 332 -6.32 -1.12 14.04
CA SER A 332 -7.20 -0.18 14.73
C SER A 332 -6.53 1.19 14.91
N MET A 333 -5.22 1.22 15.18
CA MET A 333 -4.45 2.47 15.26
C MET A 333 -4.41 3.22 13.92
N PHE A 334 -4.17 2.48 12.83
CA PHE A 334 -4.18 2.99 11.44
C PHE A 334 -5.55 3.58 11.10
N PHE A 335 -6.63 2.85 11.40
CA PHE A 335 -7.99 3.29 11.06
C PHE A 335 -8.35 4.56 11.83
N ALA A 336 -8.02 4.66 13.11
CA ALA A 336 -8.23 5.86 13.92
C ALA A 336 -7.44 7.07 13.39
N LEU A 337 -6.19 6.86 12.99
CA LEU A 337 -5.32 7.89 12.42
C LEU A 337 -5.90 8.46 11.12
N VAL A 338 -6.31 7.59 10.19
CA VAL A 338 -6.90 7.99 8.92
C VAL A 338 -8.17 8.79 9.13
N TRP A 339 -9.12 8.28 9.92
CA TRP A 339 -10.40 8.95 10.08
C TRP A 339 -10.27 10.27 10.84
N SER A 340 -9.47 10.33 11.90
CA SER A 340 -9.21 11.60 12.59
C SER A 340 -8.56 12.63 11.65
N GLY A 341 -7.64 12.20 10.77
CA GLY A 341 -7.04 13.05 9.74
C GLY A 341 -8.03 13.56 8.69
N LEU A 342 -8.88 12.67 8.15
CA LEU A 342 -9.92 13.03 7.18
C LEU A 342 -10.92 14.04 7.75
N PHE A 343 -11.46 13.76 8.94
CA PHE A 343 -12.42 14.64 9.59
C PHE A 343 -11.82 16.01 9.94
N ARG A 344 -10.56 16.06 10.38
CA ARG A 344 -9.82 17.32 10.54
C ARG A 344 -9.77 18.11 9.23
N ASN A 345 -9.45 17.46 8.12
CA ASN A 345 -9.39 18.11 6.80
C ASN A 345 -10.77 18.60 6.30
N LEU A 346 -11.87 18.09 6.87
CA LEU A 346 -13.22 18.60 6.65
C LEU A 346 -13.60 19.75 7.58
N ASP A 347 -12.77 20.11 8.55
CA ASP A 347 -13.13 21.02 9.65
C ASP A 347 -14.34 20.51 10.46
N VAL A 348 -14.34 19.20 10.72
CA VAL A 348 -15.35 18.50 11.51
C VAL A 348 -14.65 17.68 12.58
N ASP A 349 -14.98 17.90 13.85
CA ASP A 349 -14.50 17.02 14.92
C ASP A 349 -15.06 15.61 14.74
N LEU A 350 -14.20 14.59 14.81
CA LEU A 350 -14.62 13.18 14.92
C LEU A 350 -15.14 12.89 16.33
N LYS A 351 -16.26 13.54 16.67
CA LYS A 351 -16.93 13.50 17.97
C LYS A 351 -18.13 12.57 17.91
N ALA A 352 -17.98 11.42 18.54
CA ALA A 352 -19.05 10.45 18.74
C ALA A 352 -19.82 10.77 20.04
N SER A 353 -20.83 9.95 20.37
CA SER A 353 -21.62 10.08 21.59
C SER A 353 -20.82 9.95 22.89
N ASP A 354 -19.72 9.17 22.89
CA ASP A 354 -18.96 8.85 24.09
C ASP A 354 -17.56 9.51 24.14
N HIS A 355 -16.91 9.73 22.99
CA HIS A 355 -15.56 10.29 22.90
C HIS A 355 -15.37 11.14 21.65
N CYS A 356 -14.34 11.98 21.64
CA CYS A 356 -13.81 12.65 20.45
C CYS A 356 -12.43 12.07 20.13
N CYS A 357 -12.17 11.78 18.85
CA CYS A 357 -10.86 11.31 18.40
C CYS A 357 -10.17 12.41 17.60
N ARG A 358 -8.93 12.69 17.95
CA ARG A 358 -8.03 13.58 17.19
C ARG A 358 -6.79 12.83 16.76
N VAL A 359 -6.05 13.40 15.81
CA VAL A 359 -4.80 12.79 15.33
C VAL A 359 -3.79 12.68 16.47
N GLU A 360 -3.77 13.67 17.36
CA GLU A 360 -2.89 13.71 18.52
C GLU A 360 -3.12 12.51 19.43
N ASP A 361 -4.35 12.02 19.60
CA ASP A 361 -4.65 10.85 20.45
C ASP A 361 -3.88 9.60 20.00
N ILE A 362 -3.59 9.49 18.70
CA ILE A 362 -2.74 8.44 18.14
C ILE A 362 -1.25 8.81 18.30
N LEU A 363 -0.89 10.07 18.01
CA LEU A 363 0.51 10.52 18.07
C LEU A 363 1.11 10.46 19.49
N HIS A 364 0.31 10.54 20.54
CA HIS A 364 0.77 10.33 21.92
C HIS A 364 1.37 8.93 22.14
N HIS A 365 1.03 7.95 21.28
CA HIS A 365 1.54 6.59 21.36
C HIS A 365 2.77 6.33 20.48
N MET A 366 3.31 7.33 19.75
CA MET A 366 4.43 7.11 18.83
C MET A 366 5.65 6.45 19.48
N GLY A 367 5.96 6.80 20.73
CA GLY A 367 7.06 6.18 21.49
C GLY A 367 6.86 4.68 21.80
N SER A 368 5.62 4.17 21.74
CA SER A 368 5.31 2.73 21.89
C SER A 368 5.05 2.04 20.55
N LEU A 369 4.62 2.79 19.54
CA LEU A 369 4.41 2.30 18.17
C LEU A 369 5.74 2.10 17.43
N ARG A 370 6.78 2.84 17.84
CA ARG A 370 8.17 2.70 17.44
C ARG A 370 8.98 1.97 18.53
N PRO A 371 10.05 1.23 18.18
CA PRO A 371 10.51 0.95 16.82
C PRO A 371 9.62 -0.10 16.12
N TYR A 372 9.60 -0.04 14.78
CA TYR A 372 8.85 -1.00 13.97
C TYR A 372 9.53 -2.36 13.92
N ARG A 373 8.73 -3.43 13.88
CA ARG A 373 9.23 -4.83 13.96
C ARG A 373 9.20 -5.54 12.61
N SER A 374 10.04 -6.56 12.45
CA SER A 374 10.09 -7.37 11.23
C SER A 374 8.88 -8.30 11.08
N VAL A 375 8.68 -8.87 9.88
CA VAL A 375 7.63 -9.88 9.66
C VAL A 375 7.84 -11.15 10.52
N ASP A 376 9.08 -11.49 10.84
CA ASP A 376 9.39 -12.65 11.65
C ASP A 376 9.04 -12.44 13.13
N ASP A 377 9.26 -11.22 13.61
CA ASP A 377 8.98 -10.78 14.97
C ASP A 377 7.50 -10.80 15.37
N ILE A 378 6.63 -10.26 14.52
CA ILE A 378 5.20 -10.03 14.83
C ILE A 378 4.26 -10.87 13.99
N GLY A 379 4.80 -11.59 13.00
CA GLY A 379 4.02 -12.39 12.06
C GLY A 379 3.41 -11.55 10.93
N HIS A 380 3.01 -12.25 9.87
CA HIS A 380 2.57 -11.65 8.61
C HIS A 380 1.42 -10.64 8.77
N SER A 381 0.32 -11.00 9.44
CA SER A 381 -0.84 -10.11 9.52
C SER A 381 -0.58 -8.84 10.34
N SER A 382 0.10 -8.94 11.48
CA SER A 382 0.50 -7.77 12.27
C SER A 382 1.51 -6.90 11.53
N PHE A 383 2.44 -7.51 10.80
CA PHE A 383 3.36 -6.78 9.93
C PHE A 383 2.63 -5.99 8.84
N MET A 384 1.63 -6.58 8.17
CA MET A 384 0.82 -5.86 7.20
C MET A 384 0.10 -4.66 7.84
N GLY A 385 -0.50 -4.85 9.02
CA GLY A 385 -1.14 -3.76 9.76
C GLY A 385 -0.14 -2.64 10.12
N GLN A 386 1.06 -3.00 10.58
CA GLN A 386 2.14 -2.05 10.87
C GLN A 386 2.57 -1.29 9.61
N ALA A 387 2.67 -1.97 8.47
CA ALA A 387 3.08 -1.36 7.21
C ALA A 387 2.05 -0.34 6.70
N TYR A 388 0.75 -0.66 6.79
CA TYR A 388 -0.33 0.30 6.49
C TYR A 388 -0.38 1.45 7.49
N PHE A 389 -0.10 1.20 8.77
CA PHE A 389 0.03 2.28 9.76
C PHE A 389 1.14 3.26 9.37
N VAL A 390 2.31 2.77 8.99
CA VAL A 390 3.46 3.60 8.58
C VAL A 390 3.12 4.46 7.35
N THR A 391 2.55 3.87 6.31
CA THR A 391 2.19 4.62 5.09
C THR A 391 1.16 5.71 5.38
N HIS A 392 0.14 5.39 6.17
CA HIS A 392 -0.92 6.35 6.47
C HIS A 392 -0.54 7.38 7.53
N LEU A 393 0.44 7.09 8.39
CA LEU A 393 1.07 8.13 9.20
C LEU A 393 1.68 9.19 8.28
N ILE A 394 2.46 8.79 7.29
CA ILE A 394 3.05 9.72 6.32
C ILE A 394 1.96 10.46 5.54
N PHE A 395 0.89 9.77 5.12
CA PHE A 395 -0.22 10.42 4.41
C PHE A 395 -0.91 11.45 5.28
N VAL A 396 -1.33 11.13 6.50
CA VAL A 396 -2.00 12.12 7.38
C VAL A 396 -1.07 13.27 7.74
N MET A 397 0.21 12.99 8.03
CA MET A 397 1.19 14.01 8.37
C MET A 397 1.52 14.95 7.21
N SER A 398 1.33 14.52 5.96
CA SER A 398 1.59 15.34 4.75
C SER A 398 0.35 16.00 4.17
N ASP A 399 -0.81 15.91 4.84
CA ASP A 399 -2.11 16.22 4.27
C ASP A 399 -2.36 15.50 2.94
N TRP A 400 -2.15 14.18 3.00
CA TRP A 400 -2.23 13.24 1.88
C TRP A 400 -1.27 13.64 0.76
N GLY A 401 -0.06 14.07 1.05
CA GLY A 401 0.92 14.52 0.05
C GLY A 401 0.75 15.96 -0.45
N ALA A 402 -0.02 16.81 0.25
CA ALA A 402 -0.02 18.26 -0.01
C ALA A 402 1.34 18.89 0.31
N HIS A 403 1.99 18.39 1.36
CA HIS A 403 3.24 18.89 1.87
C HIS A 403 4.32 17.83 1.77
N ARG A 404 5.52 18.25 1.37
CA ARG A 404 6.72 17.43 1.61
C ARG A 404 6.94 17.34 3.12
N LEU A 405 7.47 16.22 3.58
CA LEU A 405 7.84 16.02 4.98
C LEU A 405 9.36 16.10 5.15
N ASP A 406 9.79 16.52 6.34
CA ASP A 406 11.20 16.48 6.73
C ASP A 406 11.56 15.04 7.09
N PRO A 407 12.39 14.33 6.29
CA PRO A 407 12.72 12.94 6.53
C PRO A 407 13.42 12.70 7.88
N SER A 408 14.04 13.73 8.48
CA SER A 408 14.68 13.58 9.79
C SER A 408 13.68 13.32 10.93
N LEU A 409 12.47 13.87 10.85
CA LEU A 409 11.39 13.61 11.82
C LEU A 409 10.76 12.22 11.65
N PHE A 410 10.96 11.61 10.48
CA PHE A 410 10.37 10.35 10.06
C PHE A 410 11.41 9.28 9.75
N ALA A 411 12.60 9.36 10.37
CA ALA A 411 13.70 8.45 10.08
C ALA A 411 13.34 6.97 10.32
N GLU A 412 12.52 6.69 11.34
CA GLU A 412 12.01 5.34 11.64
C GLU A 412 11.13 4.79 10.50
N GLU A 413 10.26 5.63 9.93
CA GLU A 413 9.40 5.24 8.82
C GLU A 413 10.19 5.10 7.52
N VAL A 414 11.16 6.00 7.25
CA VAL A 414 12.06 5.89 6.10
C VAL A 414 12.81 4.56 6.13
N VAL A 415 13.46 4.25 7.26
CA VAL A 415 14.20 2.99 7.46
C VAL A 415 13.25 1.80 7.30
N PHE A 416 12.08 1.85 7.93
CA PHE A 416 11.10 0.77 7.82
C PHE A 416 10.70 0.51 6.37
N ILE A 417 10.35 1.55 5.61
CA ILE A 417 9.89 1.40 4.22
C ILE A 417 11.01 0.85 3.33
N ILE A 418 12.22 1.43 3.42
CA ILE A 418 13.37 1.01 2.60
C ILE A 418 13.72 -0.46 2.87
N SER A 419 13.79 -0.85 4.15
CA SER A 419 14.14 -2.23 4.50
C SER A 419 13.03 -3.24 4.19
N ASN A 420 11.79 -2.80 3.92
CA ASN A 420 10.65 -3.69 3.73
C ASN A 420 10.00 -3.65 2.33
N ILE A 421 10.42 -2.78 1.42
CA ILE A 421 9.85 -2.74 0.07
C ILE A 421 10.04 -4.05 -0.70
N GLU A 422 11.21 -4.67 -0.57
CA GLU A 422 11.47 -5.99 -1.16
C GLU A 422 10.59 -7.08 -0.53
N THR A 423 10.29 -6.98 0.78
CA THR A 423 9.31 -7.86 1.42
C THR A 423 7.92 -7.68 0.82
N ALA A 424 7.45 -6.45 0.62
CA ALA A 424 6.16 -6.18 -0.01
C ALA A 424 6.10 -6.70 -1.47
N ILE A 425 7.17 -6.52 -2.23
CA ILE A 425 7.33 -7.07 -3.60
C ILE A 425 7.24 -8.60 -3.57
N ARG A 426 7.98 -9.26 -2.66
CA ARG A 426 7.95 -10.73 -2.49
C ARG A 426 6.55 -11.22 -2.16
N LEU A 427 5.87 -10.57 -1.22
CA LEU A 427 4.47 -10.88 -0.88
C LEU A 427 3.50 -10.67 -2.05
N GLY A 428 3.96 -10.06 -3.14
CA GLY A 428 3.19 -9.83 -4.34
C GLY A 428 2.08 -8.82 -4.12
N ASP A 429 2.32 -7.85 -3.23
CA ASP A 429 1.34 -6.87 -2.75
C ASP A 429 1.52 -5.52 -3.47
N PRO A 430 0.78 -5.26 -4.55
CA PRO A 430 0.89 -4.00 -5.28
C PRO A 430 0.36 -2.79 -4.51
N GLU A 431 -0.53 -2.98 -3.54
CA GLU A 431 -1.05 -1.89 -2.73
C GLU A 431 0.06 -1.32 -1.87
N LEU A 432 0.68 -2.19 -1.07
CA LEU A 432 1.72 -1.77 -0.15
C LEU A 432 2.95 -1.23 -0.87
N VAL A 433 3.35 -1.84 -2.00
CA VAL A 433 4.46 -1.31 -2.82
C VAL A 433 4.15 0.07 -3.36
N GLY A 434 2.92 0.30 -3.84
CA GLY A 434 2.49 1.61 -4.32
C GLY A 434 2.54 2.68 -3.23
N GLU A 435 2.02 2.35 -2.04
CA GLU A 435 2.02 3.26 -0.88
C GLU A 435 3.44 3.53 -0.35
N PHE A 436 4.34 2.55 -0.36
CA PHE A 436 5.74 2.74 0.01
C PHE A 436 6.44 3.71 -0.92
N ILE A 437 6.30 3.55 -2.24
CA ILE A 437 6.88 4.48 -3.22
C ILE A 437 6.32 5.89 -2.98
N HIS A 438 5.00 5.99 -2.80
CA HIS A 438 4.33 7.26 -2.58
C HIS A 438 4.84 7.97 -1.32
N SER A 439 4.95 7.21 -0.22
CA SER A 439 5.48 7.67 1.06
C SER A 439 6.92 8.17 0.94
N LEU A 440 7.79 7.43 0.25
CA LEU A 440 9.17 7.84 0.00
C LEU A 440 9.24 9.16 -0.79
N ARG A 441 8.39 9.34 -1.80
CA ARG A 441 8.33 10.61 -2.56
C ARG A 441 7.88 11.79 -1.70
N ILE A 442 6.90 11.60 -0.81
CA ILE A 442 6.47 12.61 0.17
C ILE A 442 7.63 13.01 1.10
N LEU A 443 8.47 12.04 1.47
CA LEU A 443 9.67 12.23 2.29
C LEU A 443 10.88 12.71 1.49
N GLY A 444 10.74 12.79 0.17
CA GLY A 444 11.68 13.47 -0.70
C GLY A 444 12.50 12.62 -1.63
N ALA A 445 12.29 11.30 -1.69
CA ALA A 445 12.91 10.47 -2.71
C ALA A 445 12.56 10.96 -4.12
N SER A 446 13.57 10.93 -4.98
CA SER A 446 13.39 11.09 -6.42
C SER A 446 13.18 9.73 -7.09
N ASP A 447 12.85 9.74 -8.38
CA ASP A 447 12.82 8.55 -9.22
C ASP A 447 14.20 7.87 -9.40
N ALA A 448 15.29 8.48 -8.92
CA ALA A 448 16.61 7.85 -8.88
C ALA A 448 16.80 6.94 -7.64
N ASP A 449 16.00 7.13 -6.58
CA ASP A 449 16.06 6.32 -5.37
C ASP A 449 15.84 4.83 -5.71
N TYR A 450 16.73 3.99 -5.17
CA TYR A 450 16.74 2.56 -5.46
C TYR A 450 15.39 1.91 -5.11
N ALA A 451 14.84 2.16 -3.92
CA ALA A 451 13.58 1.59 -3.48
C ALA A 451 12.44 2.02 -4.40
N VAL A 452 12.40 3.30 -4.79
CA VAL A 452 11.42 3.83 -5.74
C VAL A 452 11.52 3.11 -7.09
N ARG A 453 12.71 3.01 -7.68
CA ARG A 453 12.92 2.34 -8.98
C ARG A 453 12.50 0.88 -8.94
N ARG A 454 12.85 0.17 -7.87
CA ARG A 454 12.50 -1.24 -7.66
C ARG A 454 10.99 -1.43 -7.58
N GLY A 455 10.31 -0.63 -6.76
CA GLY A 455 8.87 -0.65 -6.63
C GLY A 455 8.16 -0.34 -7.95
N VAL A 456 8.58 0.71 -8.66
CA VAL A 456 8.03 1.09 -9.97
C VAL A 456 8.20 -0.04 -10.99
N GLY A 457 9.37 -0.69 -11.00
CA GLY A 457 9.66 -1.84 -11.87
C GLY A 457 8.72 -3.00 -11.60
N TYR A 458 8.51 -3.33 -10.33
CA TYR A 458 7.55 -4.34 -9.90
C TYR A 458 6.12 -3.99 -10.36
N LEU A 459 5.64 -2.77 -10.12
CA LEU A 459 4.29 -2.35 -10.49
C LEU A 459 4.06 -2.45 -12.01
N LEU A 460 5.01 -1.97 -12.82
CA LEU A 460 4.89 -2.06 -14.28
C LEU A 460 4.90 -3.52 -14.78
N GLN A 461 5.75 -4.37 -14.20
CA GLN A 461 5.78 -5.79 -14.54
C GLN A 461 4.47 -6.50 -14.14
N LYS A 462 3.95 -6.19 -12.95
CA LYS A 462 2.71 -6.78 -12.43
C LYS A 462 1.53 -6.46 -13.33
N GLU A 463 1.38 -5.20 -13.75
CA GLU A 463 0.32 -4.76 -14.67
C GLU A 463 0.41 -5.49 -16.02
N ARG A 464 1.62 -5.59 -16.58
CA ARG A 464 1.88 -6.32 -17.83
C ARG A 464 1.56 -7.81 -17.72
N SER A 465 1.90 -8.45 -16.59
CA SER A 465 1.58 -9.86 -16.35
C SER A 465 0.08 -10.15 -16.38
N LEU A 466 -0.76 -9.13 -16.16
CA LEU A 466 -2.21 -9.17 -16.25
C LEU A 466 -2.73 -8.65 -17.60
N LYS A 467 -1.90 -8.79 -18.66
CA LYS A 467 -2.18 -8.42 -20.06
C LYS A 467 -2.31 -6.90 -20.28
N GLY A 468 -1.71 -6.08 -19.43
CA GLY A 468 -1.68 -4.63 -19.65
C GLY A 468 -3.06 -4.00 -19.59
N LYS A 469 -3.96 -4.52 -18.75
CA LYS A 469 -5.37 -4.07 -18.66
C LYS A 469 -5.59 -2.96 -17.63
N GLY A 470 -4.53 -2.36 -17.08
CA GLY A 470 -4.65 -1.38 -16.01
C GLY A 470 -5.09 -1.97 -14.68
N SER A 471 -4.71 -3.21 -14.38
CA SER A 471 -4.98 -3.84 -13.09
C SER A 471 -3.74 -4.54 -12.56
N TRP A 472 -3.58 -4.57 -11.24
CA TRP A 472 -2.45 -5.16 -10.53
C TRP A 472 -2.81 -6.43 -9.77
N VAL A 473 -4.10 -6.77 -9.75
CA VAL A 473 -4.62 -7.99 -9.13
C VAL A 473 -5.54 -8.73 -10.09
N LYS A 474 -5.75 -10.02 -9.83
CA LYS A 474 -6.64 -10.84 -10.66
C LYS A 474 -8.09 -10.33 -10.56
N PRO A 475 -8.88 -10.38 -11.65
CA PRO A 475 -10.25 -9.84 -11.67
C PRO A 475 -11.25 -10.62 -10.81
N ASN A 476 -10.87 -11.77 -10.26
CA ASN A 476 -11.71 -12.57 -9.36
C ASN A 476 -11.59 -12.14 -7.88
N ARG A 477 -10.82 -11.09 -7.59
CA ARG A 477 -10.73 -10.50 -6.26
C ARG A 477 -12.01 -9.71 -5.93
N PRO A 478 -12.32 -9.51 -4.64
CA PRO A 478 -13.39 -8.62 -4.21
C PRO A 478 -13.24 -7.23 -4.82
N PHE A 479 -14.37 -6.56 -5.07
CA PHE A 479 -14.42 -5.22 -5.65
C PHE A 479 -13.42 -4.26 -5.00
N TYR A 480 -13.43 -4.17 -3.66
CA TYR A 480 -12.55 -3.29 -2.89
C TYR A 480 -11.08 -3.52 -3.20
N GLN A 481 -10.63 -4.76 -3.13
CA GLN A 481 -9.24 -5.13 -3.43
C GLN A 481 -8.85 -4.78 -4.87
N VAL A 482 -9.77 -4.89 -5.85
CA VAL A 482 -9.43 -4.57 -7.23
C VAL A 482 -9.22 -3.07 -7.42
N TYR A 483 -10.17 -2.23 -6.98
CA TYR A 483 -10.04 -0.79 -7.20
C TYR A 483 -8.96 -0.17 -6.31
N HIS A 484 -8.83 -0.59 -5.05
CA HIS A 484 -7.83 -0.07 -4.12
C HIS A 484 -6.42 -0.40 -4.63
N SER A 485 -6.18 -1.63 -5.07
CA SER A 485 -4.94 -2.00 -5.78
C SER A 485 -4.66 -1.16 -7.03
N ILE A 486 -5.68 -0.79 -7.80
CA ILE A 486 -5.48 0.10 -8.95
C ILE A 486 -5.03 1.48 -8.48
N TYR A 487 -5.72 2.08 -7.50
CA TYR A 487 -5.37 3.38 -6.97
C TYR A 487 -3.96 3.41 -6.38
N CYS A 488 -3.64 2.50 -5.45
CA CYS A 488 -2.33 2.45 -4.79
C CYS A 488 -1.21 2.27 -5.81
N ALA A 489 -1.42 1.45 -6.85
CA ALA A 489 -0.46 1.32 -7.93
C ALA A 489 -0.29 2.62 -8.74
N ILE A 490 -1.37 3.37 -9.00
CA ILE A 490 -1.29 4.66 -9.72
C ILE A 490 -0.49 5.68 -8.90
N ILE A 491 -0.76 5.85 -7.59
CA ILE A 491 -0.01 6.80 -6.76
C ILE A 491 1.48 6.41 -6.59
N GLY A 492 1.79 5.11 -6.70
CA GLY A 492 3.17 4.62 -6.74
C GLY A 492 3.84 4.84 -8.11
N LEU A 493 3.09 4.90 -9.20
CA LEU A 493 3.63 5.09 -10.55
C LEU A 493 3.78 6.55 -10.94
N VAL A 494 2.90 7.41 -10.44
CA VAL A 494 2.82 8.82 -10.83
C VAL A 494 3.53 9.66 -9.78
N GLU A 495 4.45 10.54 -10.21
CA GLU A 495 5.00 11.58 -9.33
C GLU A 495 3.87 12.52 -8.91
N ILE A 496 3.94 13.04 -7.68
CA ILE A 496 2.94 13.98 -7.17
C ILE A 496 3.54 15.36 -6.95
N ASP A 497 2.76 16.37 -7.29
CA ASP A 497 3.05 17.77 -7.04
C ASP A 497 2.82 18.05 -5.54
N CYS A 498 3.87 17.89 -4.75
CA CYS A 498 3.89 18.28 -3.33
C CYS A 498 4.47 19.69 -3.19
N HIS A 499 4.00 20.43 -2.18
CA HIS A 499 4.60 21.72 -1.85
C HIS A 499 6.08 21.50 -1.46
N PRO A 500 7.04 22.23 -2.08
CA PRO A 500 8.46 21.92 -1.98
C PRO A 500 9.03 22.17 -0.57
N VAL A 501 8.40 23.06 0.20
CA VAL A 501 8.81 23.37 1.57
C VAL A 501 8.26 22.30 2.50
N ALA A 502 9.18 21.66 3.23
CA ALA A 502 8.83 20.68 4.25
C ALA A 502 7.99 21.33 5.36
N ALA A 503 6.78 20.83 5.57
CA ALA A 503 5.86 21.36 6.57
C ALA A 503 4.94 20.26 7.08
N LEU A 504 4.60 20.35 8.37
CA LEU A 504 3.46 19.63 8.94
C LEU A 504 2.23 20.54 8.84
N PRO A 505 1.04 20.00 8.51
CA PRO A 505 -0.21 20.75 8.52
C PRO A 505 -0.50 21.38 9.88
N ASP A 506 -0.08 20.71 10.96
CA ASP A 506 -0.07 21.27 12.31
C ASP A 506 1.37 21.24 12.86
N PRO A 507 2.01 22.40 13.07
CA PRO A 507 3.35 22.48 13.62
C PRO A 507 3.50 21.84 15.02
N SER A 508 2.42 21.79 15.80
CA SER A 508 2.43 21.20 17.15
C SER A 508 2.71 19.70 17.13
N TRP A 509 2.43 19.02 16.01
CA TRP A 509 2.68 17.59 15.84
C TRP A 509 4.15 17.23 15.93
N ARG A 510 5.06 18.16 15.62
CA ARG A 510 6.51 17.95 15.67
C ARG A 510 6.99 17.38 17.01
N ARG A 511 6.37 17.77 18.13
CA ARG A 511 6.75 17.31 19.48
C ARG A 511 6.57 15.81 19.71
N HIS A 512 5.82 15.12 18.86
CA HIS A 512 5.59 13.67 18.96
C HIS A 512 6.66 12.84 18.23
N PHE A 513 7.59 13.51 17.55
CA PHE A 513 8.63 12.90 16.71
C PHE A 513 10.06 13.22 17.18
N LEU A 514 10.21 14.11 18.16
CA LEU A 514 11.45 14.41 18.88
C LEU A 514 11.51 13.55 20.14
#